data_AF-A0A8H4NW56-F1
#
_entry.id   AF-A0A8H4NW56-F1
#
_cell.length_a   1.000
_cell.length_b   1.000
_cell.length_c   1.000
_cell.angle_alpha   90.00
_cell.angle_beta   90.00
_cell.angle_gamma   90.00
#
_symmetry.space_group_name_H-M   'P 1'
#
loop_
_entity.id
_entity.type
_entity.pdbx_description
1 polymer ?
#
loop_
_entity_poly.entity_id
_entity_poly.type
_entity_poly.pdbx_seq_one_letter_code
_entity_poly.pdbx_strand_id
1 'polypeptide(L)'
;MALTTGSYEFDHAQIPGLWQPLKEEHFAQTCEDHNKLPTDDVLLKVKEKVKEHLPQLEELFKEWGVEESFALIVLHRHFKLPDGYNQVGRLIDGRFYFTRKVANNALNSSEVYGSKFVLTQRGWRPVEIHEGFESDLRKVNPEFLRAFTKYLLEKNLTSTFGFEYIVPELSIFNTLELDLPGYGLIVVSAASAPPLDAPTVTTRWVWSHPIYTRKLTCIYFPKEGHRRIDVKPEETYPSDDQVIAAFEKEYHMYTKHSKPENCW
;
A
#
# COMPACT_ATOMS: atom_id res chain seq x y z
N MET A 1 -1.56 -13.55 14.71
CA MET A 1 -2.46 -13.91 15.83
C MET A 1 -3.76 -13.14 15.65
N ALA A 2 -4.92 -13.78 15.71
CA ALA A 2 -6.20 -13.08 15.67
C ALA A 2 -6.41 -12.34 16.99
N LEU A 3 -6.77 -11.05 16.92
CA LEU A 3 -7.17 -10.27 18.10
C LEU A 3 -8.57 -10.72 18.52
N THR A 4 -8.71 -11.28 19.72
CA THR A 4 -10.01 -11.62 20.30
C THR A 4 -10.67 -10.38 20.90
N THR A 5 -12.01 -10.37 20.98
CA THR A 5 -12.89 -9.30 21.48
C THR A 5 -12.75 -8.94 22.97
N GLY A 6 -11.61 -9.25 23.60
CA GLY A 6 -11.27 -8.70 24.92
C GLY A 6 -11.14 -7.17 24.84
N SER A 7 -11.42 -6.49 25.96
CA SER A 7 -11.62 -5.04 26.10
C SER A 7 -10.36 -4.18 25.82
N TYR A 8 -9.79 -4.28 24.63
CA TYR A 8 -8.81 -3.31 24.16
C TYR A 8 -9.56 -2.02 23.85
N GLU A 9 -9.50 -1.06 24.77
CA GLU A 9 -9.89 0.31 24.48
C GLU A 9 -8.75 0.95 23.69
N PHE A 10 -8.88 0.94 22.37
CA PHE A 10 -7.93 1.59 21.49
C PHE A 10 -8.24 3.09 21.44
N ASP A 11 -7.22 3.91 21.61
CA ASP A 11 -7.34 5.34 21.32
C ASP A 11 -7.30 5.55 19.80
N HIS A 12 -8.48 5.59 19.20
CA HIS A 12 -8.65 5.80 17.77
C HIS A 12 -8.35 7.22 17.31
N ALA A 13 -8.10 8.17 18.21
CA ALA A 13 -7.75 9.56 17.89
C ALA A 13 -6.24 9.85 18.01
N GLN A 14 -5.44 8.90 18.52
CA GLN A 14 -4.00 9.05 18.77
C GLN A 14 -3.18 8.06 17.94
N ILE A 15 -3.46 7.94 16.64
CA ILE A 15 -2.74 7.03 15.73
C ILE A 15 -1.45 7.70 15.21
N PRO A 16 -0.26 7.14 15.50
CA PRO A 16 1.00 7.67 14.97
C PRO A 16 1.10 7.55 13.46
N GLY A 17 1.61 8.60 12.82
CA GLY A 17 1.66 8.75 11.38
C GLY A 17 0.33 9.11 10.72
N LEU A 18 -0.76 9.22 11.49
CA LEU A 18 -2.06 9.66 10.97
C LEU A 18 -2.50 10.97 11.62
N TRP A 19 -2.86 10.95 12.91
CA TRP A 19 -3.19 12.18 13.67
C TRP A 19 -2.05 12.69 14.53
N GLN A 20 -1.05 11.84 14.78
CA GLN A 20 0.12 12.19 15.57
C GLN A 20 1.38 12.05 14.71
N PRO A 21 2.35 12.96 14.82
CA PRO A 21 3.62 12.82 14.13
C PRO A 21 4.30 11.49 14.42
N LEU A 22 5.00 10.95 13.43
CA LEU A 22 5.92 9.83 13.66
C LEU A 22 7.11 10.31 14.51
N LYS A 23 7.70 9.36 15.21
CA LYS A 23 8.87 9.54 16.08
C LYS A 23 9.84 8.42 15.76
N GLU A 24 11.12 8.62 16.09
CA GLU A 24 12.15 7.62 15.85
C GLU A 24 11.80 6.24 16.44
N GLU A 25 11.19 6.22 17.62
CA GLU A 25 10.72 5.00 18.29
C GLU A 25 9.65 4.23 17.48
N HIS A 26 8.87 4.93 16.65
CA HIS A 26 7.84 4.30 15.81
C HIS A 26 8.46 3.53 14.63
N PHE A 27 9.62 3.96 14.12
CA PHE A 27 10.23 3.37 12.93
C PHE A 27 10.65 1.91 13.12
N ALA A 28 11.13 1.54 14.31
CA ALA A 28 11.45 0.15 14.61
C ALA A 28 10.18 -0.74 14.60
N GLN A 29 9.09 -0.24 15.18
CA GLN A 29 7.82 -0.96 15.25
C GLN A 29 7.17 -1.11 13.86
N THR A 30 7.21 -0.06 13.03
CA THR A 30 6.69 -0.10 11.65
C THR A 30 7.38 -1.18 10.84
N CYS A 31 8.72 -1.28 10.91
CA CYS A 31 9.48 -2.35 10.26
C CYS A 31 9.08 -3.74 10.77
N GLU A 32 8.97 -3.90 12.09
CA GLU A 32 8.59 -5.19 12.70
C GLU A 32 7.18 -5.62 12.27
N ASP A 33 6.23 -4.70 12.26
CA ASP A 33 4.83 -4.99 11.92
C ASP A 33 4.65 -5.22 10.42
N HIS A 34 5.36 -4.48 9.56
CA HIS A 34 5.50 -4.79 8.14
C HIS A 34 6.01 -6.22 7.95
N ASN A 35 7.04 -6.59 8.72
CA ASN A 35 7.63 -7.92 8.66
C ASN A 35 6.75 -9.04 9.27
N LYS A 36 5.59 -8.72 9.85
CA LYS A 36 4.57 -9.69 10.25
C LYS A 36 3.48 -9.87 9.20
N LEU A 37 3.40 -8.99 8.20
CA LEU A 37 2.43 -9.12 7.12
C LEU A 37 2.65 -10.43 6.33
N PRO A 38 1.57 -11.06 5.86
CA PRO A 38 1.67 -12.23 5.01
C PRO A 38 2.30 -11.88 3.65
N THR A 39 2.93 -12.85 3.01
CA THR A 39 3.35 -12.73 1.61
C THR A 39 2.15 -12.89 0.66
N ASP A 40 2.35 -12.59 -0.62
CA ASP A 40 1.30 -12.58 -1.64
C ASP A 40 0.54 -13.91 -1.80
N ASP A 41 1.09 -15.03 -1.32
CA ASP A 41 0.40 -16.33 -1.30
C ASP A 41 -0.94 -16.28 -0.56
N VAL A 42 -1.14 -15.28 0.31
CA VAL A 42 -2.40 -15.07 1.03
C VAL A 42 -3.50 -14.53 0.12
N LEU A 43 -3.18 -13.83 -0.96
CA LEU A 43 -4.14 -13.09 -1.78
C LEU A 43 -5.19 -14.02 -2.40
N LEU A 44 -4.77 -15.21 -2.84
CA LEU A 44 -5.69 -16.24 -3.33
C LEU A 44 -6.53 -16.87 -2.22
N LYS A 45 -5.98 -16.99 -1.00
CA LYS A 45 -6.65 -17.61 0.15
C LYS A 45 -7.75 -16.72 0.74
N VAL A 46 -7.60 -15.40 0.63
CA VAL A 46 -8.57 -14.44 1.18
C VAL A 46 -9.60 -13.99 0.16
N LYS A 47 -9.50 -14.40 -1.11
CA LYS A 47 -10.38 -13.94 -2.20
C LYS A 47 -11.88 -14.06 -1.89
N GLU A 48 -12.32 -15.20 -1.33
CA GLU A 48 -13.73 -15.38 -0.99
C GLU A 48 -14.16 -14.50 0.20
N LYS A 49 -13.31 -14.36 1.23
CA LYS A 49 -13.56 -13.42 2.33
C LYS A 49 -13.64 -11.97 1.84
N VAL A 50 -12.78 -11.60 0.90
CA VAL A 50 -12.82 -10.28 0.27
C VAL A 50 -14.16 -10.07 -0.43
N LYS A 51 -14.57 -11.02 -1.28
CA LYS A 51 -15.84 -10.95 -1.99
C LYS A 51 -17.05 -10.88 -1.04
N GLU A 52 -17.01 -11.60 0.06
CA GLU A 52 -18.08 -11.64 1.07
C GLU A 52 -18.27 -10.30 1.79
N HIS A 53 -17.16 -9.64 2.17
CA HIS A 53 -17.19 -8.48 3.07
C HIS A 53 -17.01 -7.12 2.39
N LEU A 54 -16.55 -7.10 1.14
CA LEU A 54 -16.29 -5.86 0.42
C LEU A 54 -17.52 -4.93 0.33
N PRO A 55 -18.76 -5.42 0.04
CA PRO A 55 -19.93 -4.55 -0.04
C PRO A 55 -20.26 -3.83 1.27
N GLN A 56 -20.15 -4.51 2.40
CA GLN A 56 -20.46 -3.94 3.72
C GLN A 56 -19.35 -2.99 4.19
N LEU A 57 -18.10 -3.28 3.83
CA LEU A 57 -16.98 -2.37 4.08
C LEU A 57 -17.10 -1.10 3.22
N GLU A 58 -17.54 -1.23 1.97
CA GLU A 58 -17.84 -0.08 1.11
C GLU A 58 -18.95 0.80 1.70
N GLU A 59 -20.05 0.18 2.13
CA GLU A 59 -21.16 0.87 2.79
C GLU A 59 -20.69 1.61 4.04
N LEU A 60 -19.86 0.96 4.87
CA LEU A 60 -19.29 1.58 6.06
C LEU A 60 -18.42 2.81 5.72
N PHE A 61 -17.57 2.73 4.70
CA PHE A 61 -16.74 3.89 4.33
C PHE A 61 -17.61 5.08 3.85
N LYS A 62 -18.66 4.80 3.07
CA LYS A 62 -19.60 5.82 2.57
C LYS A 62 -20.47 6.41 3.68
N GLU A 63 -20.95 5.59 4.61
CA GLU A 63 -21.75 6.06 5.76
C GLU A 63 -20.99 7.10 6.59
N TRP A 64 -19.67 6.91 6.72
CA TRP A 64 -18.79 7.81 7.46
C TRP A 64 -18.16 8.92 6.61
N GLY A 65 -18.40 8.95 5.29
CA GLY A 65 -17.88 9.99 4.40
C GLY A 65 -16.35 10.02 4.29
N VAL A 66 -15.69 8.86 4.38
CA VAL A 66 -14.22 8.76 4.39
C VAL A 66 -13.64 8.19 3.10
N GLU A 67 -14.46 7.94 2.08
CA GLU A 67 -14.09 7.32 0.81
C GLU A 67 -13.08 8.12 -0.03
N GLU A 68 -12.93 9.41 0.24
CA GLU A 68 -11.91 10.28 -0.36
C GLU A 68 -10.60 10.31 0.45
N SER A 69 -10.63 9.91 1.72
CA SER A 69 -9.48 9.96 2.64
C SER A 69 -8.79 8.61 2.78
N PHE A 70 -9.56 7.52 2.79
CA PHE A 70 -9.05 6.18 3.04
C PHE A 70 -9.43 5.17 1.95
N ALA A 71 -8.49 4.30 1.65
CA ALA A 71 -8.70 3.10 0.86
C ALA A 71 -8.77 1.87 1.78
N LEU A 72 -9.61 0.90 1.41
CA LEU A 72 -9.53 -0.44 2.00
C LEU A 72 -8.37 -1.19 1.35
N ILE A 73 -7.53 -1.88 2.14
CA ILE A 73 -6.42 -2.68 1.62
C ILE A 73 -6.46 -4.13 2.12
N VAL A 74 -6.08 -5.07 1.27
CA VAL A 74 -5.70 -6.43 1.68
C VAL A 74 -4.27 -6.40 2.20
N LEU A 75 -4.09 -6.83 3.43
CA LEU A 75 -2.79 -6.86 4.09
C LEU A 75 -1.89 -7.91 3.44
N HIS A 76 -0.77 -7.47 2.89
CA HIS A 76 0.31 -8.31 2.39
C HIS A 76 1.61 -7.50 2.30
N ARG A 77 2.73 -8.18 2.07
CA ARG A 77 4.04 -7.58 1.76
C ARG A 77 4.68 -8.28 0.56
N HIS A 78 5.42 -7.52 -0.21
CA HIS A 78 6.20 -8.02 -1.33
C HIS A 78 7.58 -8.55 -0.90
N PHE A 79 8.18 -7.94 0.13
CA PHE A 79 9.49 -8.36 0.63
C PHE A 79 9.61 -8.17 2.15
N LYS A 80 10.70 -8.71 2.71
CA LYS A 80 11.10 -8.40 4.09
C LYS A 80 11.98 -7.16 4.10
N LEU A 81 11.79 -6.32 5.11
CA LEU A 81 12.67 -5.20 5.42
C LEU A 81 13.81 -5.68 6.32
N PRO A 82 15.06 -5.24 6.09
CA PRO A 82 16.12 -5.37 7.07
C PRO A 82 15.82 -4.57 8.34
N ASP A 83 16.38 -5.00 9.47
CA ASP A 83 16.29 -4.24 10.72
C ASP A 83 16.88 -2.84 10.54
N GLY A 84 16.21 -1.82 11.09
CA GLY A 84 16.64 -0.43 10.93
C GLY A 84 16.27 0.21 9.58
N TYR A 85 15.42 -0.43 8.77
CA TYR A 85 14.87 0.13 7.54
C TYR A 85 13.35 0.14 7.55
N ASN A 86 12.76 1.11 6.84
CA ASN A 86 11.33 1.19 6.57
C ASN A 86 11.04 1.23 5.06
N GLN A 87 9.83 0.82 4.69
CA GLN A 87 9.30 1.01 3.34
C GLN A 87 8.66 2.40 3.24
N VAL A 88 9.17 3.22 2.33
CA VAL A 88 8.84 4.64 2.20
C VAL A 88 8.41 4.95 0.78
N GLY A 89 7.17 5.42 0.64
CA GLY A 89 6.61 5.90 -0.61
C GLY A 89 6.90 7.37 -0.86
N ARG A 90 7.09 7.74 -2.13
CA ARG A 90 7.07 9.14 -2.59
C ARG A 90 6.47 9.26 -3.97
N LEU A 91 5.90 10.42 -4.24
CA LEU A 91 5.42 10.78 -5.57
C LEU A 91 6.61 11.23 -6.43
N ILE A 92 6.68 10.72 -7.66
CA ILE A 92 7.66 11.10 -8.68
C ILE A 92 6.90 11.70 -9.87
N ASP A 93 7.22 12.96 -10.17
CA ASP A 93 6.69 13.70 -11.32
C ASP A 93 5.14 13.70 -11.43
N GLY A 94 4.44 13.60 -10.29
CA GLY A 94 2.97 13.54 -10.25
C GLY A 94 2.34 12.32 -10.92
N ARG A 95 3.15 11.37 -11.40
CA ARG A 95 2.71 10.25 -12.26
C ARG A 95 3.00 8.88 -11.68
N PHE A 96 4.08 8.76 -10.92
CA PHE A 96 4.53 7.50 -10.34
C PHE A 96 4.52 7.61 -8.83
N TYR A 97 4.19 6.53 -8.15
CA TYR A 97 4.44 6.43 -6.72
C TYR A 97 5.42 5.31 -6.45
N PHE A 98 6.60 5.69 -5.99
CA PHE A 98 7.73 4.79 -5.80
C PHE A 98 7.91 4.51 -4.32
N THR A 99 7.84 3.24 -3.95
CA THR A 99 8.12 2.78 -2.58
C THR A 99 9.47 2.09 -2.53
N ARG A 100 10.29 2.47 -1.55
CA ARG A 100 11.68 2.04 -1.43
C ARG A 100 12.06 1.76 0.02
N LYS A 101 13.18 1.07 0.21
CA LYS A 101 13.76 0.86 1.55
C LYS A 101 14.57 2.09 1.95
N VAL A 102 14.31 2.66 3.12
CA VAL A 102 15.06 3.81 3.66
C VAL A 102 15.52 3.48 5.06
N ALA A 103 16.78 3.82 5.38
CA ALA A 103 17.34 3.57 6.70
C ALA A 103 16.73 4.55 7.72
N ASN A 104 16.46 4.09 8.93
CA ASN A 104 15.77 4.87 9.96
C ASN A 104 16.53 6.16 10.31
N ASN A 105 17.86 6.13 10.29
CA ASN A 105 18.71 7.29 10.56
C ASN A 105 18.71 8.32 9.41
N ALA A 106 18.19 7.97 8.24
CA ALA A 106 18.01 8.86 7.11
C ALA A 106 16.59 9.44 7.02
N LEU A 107 15.66 8.95 7.87
CA LEU A 107 14.29 9.46 7.91
C LEU A 107 14.22 10.73 8.74
N ASN A 108 13.65 11.78 8.15
CA ASN A 108 13.24 12.95 8.90
C ASN A 108 11.81 12.77 9.41
N SER A 109 11.64 12.60 10.73
CA SER A 109 10.33 12.34 11.33
C SER A 109 9.31 13.47 11.13
N SER A 110 9.75 14.69 10.80
CA SER A 110 8.84 15.80 10.46
C SER A 110 8.36 15.80 9.01
N GLU A 111 8.90 14.94 8.16
CA GLU A 111 8.63 14.91 6.71
C GLU A 111 8.04 13.57 6.24
N VAL A 112 7.80 12.65 7.17
CA VAL A 112 7.23 11.33 6.90
C VAL A 112 5.98 11.05 7.71
N TYR A 113 5.04 10.37 7.06
CA TYR A 113 3.71 10.08 7.58
C TYR A 113 3.35 8.61 7.31
N GLY A 114 2.36 8.08 8.03
CA GLY A 114 1.89 6.71 7.83
C GLY A 114 1.07 6.60 6.54
N SER A 115 1.34 5.58 5.74
CA SER A 115 0.65 5.34 4.47
C SER A 115 -0.35 4.19 4.60
N LYS A 116 0.11 3.00 5.01
CA LYS A 116 -0.74 1.81 5.21
C LYS A 116 -0.76 1.42 6.68
N PHE A 117 -1.93 1.09 7.20
CA PHE A 117 -2.16 0.86 8.62
C PHE A 117 -2.75 -0.53 8.87
N VAL A 118 -2.26 -1.18 9.93
CA VAL A 118 -2.74 -2.47 10.42
C VAL A 118 -3.22 -2.34 11.87
N LEU A 119 -4.23 -3.11 12.23
CA LEU A 119 -4.68 -3.20 13.62
C LEU A 119 -3.80 -4.18 14.40
N THR A 120 -3.18 -3.71 15.47
CA THR A 120 -2.35 -4.50 16.38
C THR A 120 -2.97 -4.56 17.77
N GLN A 121 -2.36 -5.31 18.70
CA GLN A 121 -2.71 -5.26 20.13
C GLN A 121 -2.54 -3.86 20.75
N ARG A 122 -1.75 -2.98 20.11
CA ARG A 122 -1.50 -1.60 20.55
C ARG A 122 -2.32 -0.56 19.76
N GLY A 123 -3.38 -1.00 19.09
CA GLY A 123 -4.18 -0.19 18.18
C GLY A 123 -3.64 -0.17 16.76
N TRP A 124 -4.14 0.76 15.96
CA TRP A 124 -3.71 0.98 14.58
C TRP A 124 -2.27 1.48 14.52
N ARG A 125 -1.47 0.88 13.66
CA ARG A 125 -0.05 1.23 13.46
C ARG A 125 0.28 1.26 11.97
N PRO A 126 1.13 2.21 11.53
CA PRO A 126 1.62 2.21 10.18
C PRO A 126 2.59 1.05 9.97
N VAL A 127 2.49 0.41 8.80
CA VAL A 127 3.38 -0.64 8.29
C VAL A 127 4.10 -0.22 7.01
N GLU A 128 3.64 0.87 6.39
CA GLU A 128 4.34 1.58 5.34
C GLU A 128 4.21 3.07 5.63
N ILE A 129 5.22 3.86 5.26
CA ILE A 129 5.24 5.31 5.44
C ILE A 129 5.41 6.00 4.09
N HIS A 130 5.16 7.31 4.04
CA HIS A 130 5.38 8.12 2.85
C HIS A 130 5.99 9.47 3.18
N GLU A 131 6.69 10.05 2.20
CA GLU A 131 7.28 11.38 2.27
C GLU A 131 6.31 12.45 1.75
N GLY A 132 6.50 13.69 2.22
CA GLY A 132 6.09 14.89 1.51
C GLY A 132 4.91 15.65 2.13
N PHE A 133 3.78 14.99 2.37
CA PHE A 133 2.56 15.68 2.82
C PHE A 133 1.89 14.99 4.00
N GLU A 134 1.39 15.81 4.92
CA GLU A 134 0.56 15.34 6.04
C GLU A 134 -0.82 14.93 5.53
N SER A 135 -1.42 13.94 6.20
CA SER A 135 -2.79 13.54 5.92
C SER A 135 -3.77 14.69 6.21
N ASP A 136 -4.54 15.13 5.22
CA ASP A 136 -5.68 16.02 5.44
C ASP A 136 -6.84 15.24 6.06
N LEU A 137 -6.92 15.30 7.39
CA LEU A 137 -7.94 14.59 8.18
C LEU A 137 -9.04 15.51 8.70
N ARG A 138 -9.12 16.77 8.23
CA ARG A 138 -10.07 17.77 8.75
C ARG A 138 -11.53 17.34 8.64
N LYS A 139 -11.85 16.52 7.63
CA LYS A 139 -13.20 15.99 7.38
C LYS A 139 -13.42 14.59 7.97
N VAL A 140 -12.38 13.94 8.49
CA VAL A 140 -12.46 12.57 8.99
C VAL A 140 -12.91 12.59 10.45
N ASN A 141 -14.06 11.96 10.72
CA ASN A 141 -14.49 11.70 12.09
C ASN A 141 -13.73 10.47 12.64
N PRO A 142 -12.93 10.58 13.72
CA PRO A 142 -12.18 9.45 14.28
C PRO A 142 -13.05 8.26 14.71
N GLU A 143 -14.34 8.47 15.01
CA GLU A 143 -15.28 7.39 15.35
C GLU A 143 -15.49 6.38 14.20
N PHE A 144 -15.20 6.76 12.95
CA PHE A 144 -15.12 5.83 11.83
C PHE A 144 -14.19 4.65 12.15
N LEU A 145 -12.99 4.91 12.70
CA LEU A 145 -12.03 3.85 12.98
C LEU A 145 -12.49 2.96 14.13
N ARG A 146 -13.31 3.46 15.06
CA ARG A 146 -13.96 2.61 16.07
C ARG A 146 -14.94 1.65 15.39
N ALA A 147 -15.80 2.16 14.51
CA ALA A 147 -16.77 1.35 13.76
C ALA A 147 -16.08 0.31 12.86
N PHE A 148 -15.04 0.72 12.13
CA PHE A 148 -14.24 -0.17 11.29
C PHE A 148 -13.52 -1.24 12.11
N THR A 149 -12.89 -0.87 13.23
CA THR A 149 -12.23 -1.82 14.14
C THR A 149 -13.22 -2.85 14.68
N LYS A 150 -14.39 -2.40 15.13
CA LYS A 150 -15.45 -3.28 15.62
C LYS A 150 -15.88 -4.27 14.54
N TYR A 151 -16.14 -3.80 13.32
CA TYR A 151 -16.51 -4.66 12.19
C TYR A 151 -15.42 -5.72 11.91
N LEU A 152 -14.15 -5.31 11.85
CA LEU A 152 -13.04 -6.23 11.59
C LEU A 152 -12.88 -7.29 12.70
N LEU A 153 -13.07 -6.93 13.96
CA LEU A 153 -12.99 -7.86 15.08
C LEU A 153 -14.16 -8.86 15.08
N GLU A 154 -15.40 -8.37 14.94
CA GLU A 154 -16.61 -9.21 14.95
C GLU A 154 -16.63 -10.21 13.79
N LYS A 155 -16.03 -9.85 12.65
CA LYS A 155 -15.95 -10.72 11.47
C LYS A 155 -14.62 -11.48 11.34
N ASN A 156 -13.71 -11.34 12.31
CA ASN A 156 -12.39 -11.96 12.30
C ASN A 156 -11.59 -11.66 11.00
N LEU A 157 -11.52 -10.37 10.67
CA LEU A 157 -10.92 -9.83 9.44
C LEU A 157 -9.66 -9.00 9.69
N THR A 158 -9.21 -8.87 10.94
CA THR A 158 -8.04 -8.05 11.32
C THR A 158 -6.72 -8.51 10.69
N SER A 159 -6.62 -9.79 10.30
CA SER A 159 -5.47 -10.32 9.54
C SER A 159 -5.63 -10.22 8.03
N THR A 160 -6.79 -9.78 7.55
CA THR A 160 -7.11 -9.67 6.12
C THR A 160 -7.05 -8.23 5.65
N PHE A 161 -7.64 -7.32 6.42
CA PHE A 161 -7.84 -5.94 6.01
C PHE A 161 -7.14 -4.94 6.92
N GLY A 162 -6.66 -3.88 6.28
CA GLY A 162 -6.28 -2.63 6.91
C GLY A 162 -6.85 -1.47 6.11
N PHE A 163 -6.30 -0.28 6.34
CA PHE A 163 -6.60 0.88 5.51
C PHE A 163 -5.32 1.57 5.06
N GLU A 164 -5.43 2.33 3.98
CA GLU A 164 -4.38 3.20 3.46
C GLU A 164 -4.91 4.63 3.42
N TYR A 165 -4.08 5.59 3.81
CA TYR A 165 -4.35 6.99 3.52
C TYR A 165 -4.13 7.27 2.04
N ILE A 166 -5.16 7.77 1.36
CA ILE A 166 -5.14 7.94 -0.09
C ILE A 166 -4.15 9.04 -0.47
N VAL A 167 -3.20 8.70 -1.33
CA VAL A 167 -2.42 9.68 -2.10
C VAL A 167 -3.32 10.23 -3.20
N PRO A 168 -3.72 11.51 -3.16
CA PRO A 168 -4.74 12.06 -4.08
C PRO A 168 -4.40 11.85 -5.55
N GLU A 169 -3.14 12.05 -5.93
CA GLU A 169 -2.64 11.92 -7.30
C GLU A 169 -2.78 10.51 -7.87
N LEU A 170 -2.81 9.48 -7.02
CA LEU A 170 -2.99 8.08 -7.43
C LEU A 170 -4.44 7.63 -7.44
N SER A 171 -5.36 8.40 -6.85
CA SER A 171 -6.78 8.03 -6.78
C SER A 171 -7.56 8.32 -8.07
N ILE A 172 -6.98 9.06 -9.00
CA ILE A 172 -7.69 9.50 -10.21
C ILE A 172 -7.81 8.39 -11.28
N PHE A 173 -6.93 7.39 -11.26
CA PHE A 173 -6.92 6.24 -12.19
C PHE A 173 -6.83 4.89 -11.45
N ASN A 174 -7.15 3.80 -12.16
CA ASN A 174 -6.81 2.47 -11.68
C ASN A 174 -5.29 2.31 -11.73
N THR A 175 -4.72 1.68 -10.70
CA THR A 175 -3.29 1.53 -10.56
C THR A 175 -2.85 0.08 -10.61
N LEU A 176 -1.61 -0.11 -11.06
CA LEU A 176 -0.90 -1.38 -11.05
C LEU A 176 0.37 -1.20 -10.23
N GLU A 177 0.60 -2.11 -9.29
CA GLU A 177 1.81 -2.17 -8.48
C GLU A 177 2.78 -3.19 -9.08
N LEU A 178 4.02 -2.75 -9.31
CA LEU A 178 5.08 -3.50 -9.99
C LEU A 178 6.33 -3.52 -9.13
N ASP A 179 6.99 -4.68 -9.08
CA ASP A 179 8.36 -4.74 -8.56
C ASP A 179 9.31 -4.08 -9.58
N LEU A 180 10.18 -3.19 -9.13
CA LEU A 180 11.23 -2.61 -9.94
C LEU A 180 12.56 -3.20 -9.45
N PRO A 181 13.10 -4.25 -10.11
CA PRO A 181 14.17 -5.05 -9.55
C PRO A 181 15.40 -4.23 -9.18
N GLY A 182 15.76 -4.30 -7.89
CA GLY A 182 16.89 -3.56 -7.32
C GLY A 182 16.58 -2.16 -6.78
N TYR A 183 15.37 -1.65 -7.03
CA TYR A 183 14.97 -0.30 -6.62
C TYR A 183 13.90 -0.36 -5.51
N GLY A 184 12.81 -1.10 -5.73
CA GLY A 184 11.65 -1.09 -4.84
C GLY A 184 10.37 -1.43 -5.60
N LEU A 185 9.23 -0.89 -5.19
CA LEU A 185 7.95 -1.07 -5.91
C LEU A 185 7.54 0.25 -6.54
N ILE A 186 6.96 0.18 -7.73
CA ILE A 186 6.40 1.33 -8.43
C ILE A 186 4.92 1.11 -8.71
N VAL A 187 4.12 2.11 -8.35
CA VAL A 187 2.69 2.16 -8.63
C VAL A 187 2.48 3.12 -9.80
N VAL A 188 1.82 2.62 -10.84
CA VAL A 188 1.58 3.35 -12.09
C VAL A 188 0.12 3.26 -12.51
N SER A 189 -0.31 4.15 -13.42
CA SER A 189 -1.60 3.99 -14.09
C SER A 189 -1.65 2.64 -14.83
N ALA A 190 -2.68 1.85 -14.59
CA ALA A 190 -2.89 0.57 -15.26
C ALA A 190 -3.04 0.73 -16.79
N ALA A 191 -3.50 1.89 -17.26
CA ALA A 191 -3.58 2.19 -18.69
C ALA A 191 -2.21 2.49 -19.34
N SER A 192 -1.21 2.84 -18.52
CA SER A 192 0.16 3.14 -18.94
C SER A 192 1.12 1.97 -18.71
N ALA A 193 0.68 0.94 -18.00
CA ALA A 193 1.45 -0.29 -17.81
C ALA A 193 1.45 -1.12 -19.11
N PRO A 194 2.57 -1.79 -19.45
CA PRO A 194 2.58 -2.71 -20.57
C PRO A 194 1.60 -3.87 -20.33
N PRO A 195 1.12 -4.52 -21.40
CA PRO A 195 0.38 -5.77 -21.26
C PRO A 195 1.28 -6.81 -20.59
N LEU A 196 0.83 -7.32 -19.45
CA LEU A 196 1.56 -8.31 -18.65
C LEU A 196 0.78 -9.62 -18.69
N ASP A 197 1.44 -10.69 -19.12
CA ASP A 197 0.91 -12.05 -19.06
C ASP A 197 1.17 -12.65 -17.67
N ALA A 198 0.56 -12.04 -16.65
CA ALA A 198 0.71 -12.46 -15.27
C ALA A 198 -0.64 -12.38 -14.54
N PRO A 199 -0.94 -13.31 -13.61
CA PRO A 199 -2.15 -13.23 -12.83
C PRO A 199 -2.09 -12.03 -11.89
N THR A 200 -3.17 -11.26 -11.86
CA THR A 200 -3.28 -10.06 -11.04
C THR A 200 -4.41 -10.21 -10.02
N VAL A 201 -4.26 -9.56 -8.87
CA VAL A 201 -5.26 -9.55 -7.80
C VAL A 201 -5.49 -8.12 -7.32
N THR A 202 -6.74 -7.70 -7.22
CA THR A 202 -7.06 -6.40 -6.60
C THR A 202 -6.80 -6.48 -5.10
N THR A 203 -5.97 -5.57 -4.61
CA THR A 203 -5.55 -5.53 -3.20
C THR A 203 -5.94 -4.23 -2.51
N ARG A 204 -6.43 -3.22 -3.25
CA ARG A 204 -6.88 -1.95 -2.68
C ARG A 204 -8.07 -1.38 -3.43
N TRP A 205 -9.02 -0.82 -2.69
CA TRP A 205 -10.25 -0.20 -3.20
C TRP A 205 -10.41 1.21 -2.67
N VAL A 206 -10.73 2.13 -3.58
CA VAL A 206 -11.08 3.52 -3.31
C VAL A 206 -12.45 3.80 -3.90
N TRP A 207 -13.33 4.40 -3.10
CA TRP A 207 -14.74 4.62 -3.43
C TRP A 207 -15.11 6.10 -3.60
N SER A 208 -14.11 6.96 -3.81
CA SER A 208 -14.23 8.43 -3.91
C SER A 208 -15.11 8.95 -5.06
N HIS A 209 -15.69 8.07 -5.89
CA HIS A 209 -16.56 8.47 -7.01
C HIS A 209 -17.86 7.65 -6.99
N PRO A 210 -19.04 8.27 -7.18
CA PRO A 210 -20.34 7.61 -7.04
C PRO A 210 -20.60 6.48 -8.05
N ILE A 211 -19.89 6.49 -9.18
CA ILE A 211 -20.13 5.59 -10.33
C ILE A 211 -18.98 4.57 -10.53
N TYR A 212 -17.79 4.81 -9.98
CA TYR A 212 -16.63 3.95 -10.27
C TYR A 212 -15.79 3.70 -9.01
N THR A 213 -15.51 2.42 -8.74
CA THR A 213 -14.50 2.01 -7.75
C THR A 213 -13.12 2.04 -8.39
N ARG A 214 -12.19 2.77 -7.80
CA ARG A 214 -10.78 2.79 -8.18
C ARG A 214 -10.05 1.66 -7.47
N LYS A 215 -9.20 0.95 -8.21
CA LYS A 215 -8.55 -0.27 -7.76
C LYS A 215 -7.05 -0.19 -7.98
N LEU A 216 -6.29 -0.62 -6.98
CA LEU A 216 -4.90 -1.02 -7.19
C LEU A 216 -4.86 -2.54 -7.29
N THR A 217 -4.13 -3.01 -8.30
CA THR A 217 -3.95 -4.42 -8.57
C THR A 217 -2.49 -4.78 -8.40
N CYS A 218 -2.20 -5.84 -7.65
CA CYS A 218 -0.86 -6.38 -7.52
C CYS A 218 -0.68 -7.52 -8.53
N ILE A 219 0.53 -7.63 -9.08
CA ILE A 219 0.95 -8.81 -9.83
C ILE A 219 1.41 -9.87 -8.84
N TYR A 220 0.88 -11.08 -8.96
CA TYR A 220 1.29 -12.21 -8.16
C TYR A 220 2.06 -13.22 -9.02
N PHE A 221 3.20 -13.71 -8.54
CA PHE A 221 4.00 -14.74 -9.21
C PHE A 221 3.95 -16.08 -8.44
N PRO A 222 3.02 -17.00 -8.78
CA PRO A 222 2.74 -18.20 -7.99
C PRO A 222 3.88 -19.21 -7.83
N LYS A 223 4.95 -19.12 -8.62
CA LYS A 223 6.00 -20.16 -8.69
C LYS A 223 7.42 -19.67 -8.39
N GLU A 224 7.66 -18.36 -8.40
CA GLU A 224 9.02 -17.82 -8.22
C GLU A 224 9.13 -16.92 -6.99
N GLY A 225 8.03 -16.64 -6.28
CA GLY A 225 7.94 -15.43 -5.46
C GLY A 225 8.22 -14.21 -6.34
N HIS A 226 8.29 -13.01 -5.79
CA HIS A 226 9.06 -11.97 -6.47
C HIS A 226 10.45 -12.55 -6.70
N ARG A 227 10.91 -12.67 -7.96
CA ARG A 227 12.29 -13.10 -8.23
C ARG A 227 13.18 -12.22 -7.39
N ARG A 228 13.71 -12.77 -6.30
CA ARG A 228 14.75 -12.12 -5.51
C ARG A 228 15.97 -12.10 -6.41
N ILE A 229 16.09 -11.03 -7.19
CA ILE A 229 17.41 -10.63 -7.62
C ILE A 229 18.05 -10.12 -6.32
N ASP A 230 19.07 -10.84 -5.84
CA ASP A 230 19.92 -10.39 -4.75
C ASP A 230 20.66 -9.14 -5.25
N VAL A 231 19.98 -8.00 -5.21
CA VAL A 231 20.58 -6.71 -5.48
C VAL A 231 21.24 -6.27 -4.19
N LYS A 232 22.58 -6.19 -4.25
CA LYS A 232 23.36 -5.56 -3.19
C LYS A 232 22.75 -4.16 -2.96
N PRO A 233 22.49 -3.75 -1.72
CA PRO A 233 22.02 -2.40 -1.46
C PRO A 233 23.01 -1.44 -2.13
N GLU A 234 22.56 -0.68 -3.13
CA GLU A 234 23.35 0.45 -3.60
C GLU A 234 23.44 1.42 -2.41
N GLU A 235 24.66 1.85 -2.08
CA GLU A 235 24.91 2.81 -0.99
C GLU A 235 24.27 4.17 -1.26
N THR A 236 23.82 4.42 -2.49
CA THR A 236 23.18 5.65 -2.94
C THR A 236 21.74 5.42 -3.34
N TYR A 237 20.84 6.25 -2.80
CA TYR A 237 19.43 6.26 -3.21
C TYR A 237 19.30 6.65 -4.69
N PRO A 238 18.52 5.91 -5.50
CA PRO A 238 18.34 6.24 -6.89
C PRO A 238 17.60 7.59 -7.03
N SER A 239 18.05 8.41 -7.98
CA SER A 239 17.34 9.62 -8.38
C SER A 239 16.01 9.27 -9.05
N ASP A 240 15.11 10.24 -9.13
CA ASP A 240 13.84 10.07 -9.84
C ASP A 240 14.05 9.69 -11.31
N ASP A 241 15.02 10.32 -11.98
CA ASP A 241 15.39 9.98 -13.35
C ASP A 241 15.87 8.54 -13.50
N GLN A 242 16.63 8.02 -12.51
CA GLN A 242 17.08 6.62 -12.53
C GLN A 242 15.91 5.65 -12.37
N VAL A 243 14.95 5.95 -11.48
CA VAL A 243 13.74 5.14 -11.28
C VAL A 243 12.89 5.13 -12.55
N ILE A 244 12.66 6.30 -13.15
CA ILE A 244 11.89 6.44 -14.40
C ILE A 244 12.59 5.67 -15.53
N ALA A 245 13.90 5.85 -15.72
CA ALA A 245 14.66 5.15 -16.75
C ALA A 245 14.66 3.63 -16.54
N ALA A 246 14.74 3.16 -15.29
CA ALA A 246 14.65 1.75 -14.96
C ALA A 246 13.26 1.18 -15.29
N PHE A 247 12.19 1.90 -14.93
CA PHE A 247 10.82 1.52 -15.29
C PHE A 247 10.63 1.46 -16.82
N GLU A 248 11.09 2.46 -17.56
CA GLU A 248 11.02 2.47 -19.02
C GLU A 248 11.83 1.31 -19.63
N LYS A 249 13.02 1.03 -19.10
CA LYS A 249 13.84 -0.09 -19.58
C LYS A 249 13.15 -1.44 -19.35
N GLU A 250 12.62 -1.67 -18.16
CA GLU A 250 12.01 -2.95 -17.78
C GLU A 250 10.65 -3.16 -18.46
N TYR A 251 9.84 -2.10 -18.53
CA TYR A 251 8.42 -2.21 -18.89
C TYR A 251 8.04 -1.53 -20.21
N HIS A 252 8.85 -0.61 -20.75
CA HIS A 252 8.62 -0.06 -22.10
C HIS A 252 9.39 -0.78 -23.23
N MET A 253 10.30 -1.72 -22.94
CA MET A 253 10.92 -2.53 -24.01
C MET A 253 9.93 -3.47 -24.72
N TYR A 254 8.75 -3.74 -24.15
CA TYR A 254 7.74 -4.62 -24.74
C TYR A 254 6.84 -3.97 -25.80
N THR A 255 6.89 -2.66 -26.00
CA THR A 255 6.10 -1.97 -27.05
C THR A 255 6.86 -1.76 -28.37
N LYS A 256 8.19 -2.00 -28.39
CA LYS A 256 9.00 -1.84 -29.63
C LYS A 256 9.01 -3.06 -30.55
N HIS A 257 8.33 -4.16 -30.21
CA HIS A 257 8.23 -5.35 -31.07
C HIS A 257 6.84 -5.60 -31.67
N SER A 258 5.89 -4.70 -31.45
CA SER A 258 4.61 -4.65 -32.17
C SER A 258 4.60 -3.49 -33.17
N LYS A 259 5.58 -3.44 -34.08
CA LYS A 259 5.31 -2.80 -35.38
C LYS A 259 4.45 -3.78 -36.18
N PRO A 260 3.30 -3.35 -36.73
CA PRO A 260 2.66 -4.13 -37.78
C PRO A 260 3.69 -4.27 -38.91
N GLU A 261 3.95 -5.49 -39.36
CA GLU A 261 4.54 -5.67 -40.69
C GLU A 261 3.67 -4.89 -41.67
N ASN A 262 4.29 -3.95 -42.36
CA ASN A 262 3.65 -3.19 -43.42
C ASN A 262 3.15 -4.18 -44.47
N CYS A 263 1.83 -4.40 -44.53
CA CYS A 263 1.20 -4.93 -45.73
C CYS A 263 1.28 -3.84 -46.81
N TRP A 264 2.14 -4.07 -47.79
CA TRP A 264 1.98 -3.54 -49.15
C TRP A 264 1.22 -4.57 -49.98
#